data_AF-A0A966KT58-F1
#
_entry.id   AF-A0A966KT58-F1
#
_cell.length_a   1.000
_cell.length_b   1.000
_cell.length_c   1.000
_cell.angle_alpha   90.00
_cell.angle_beta   90.00
_cell.angle_gamma   90.00
#
_symmetry.space_group_name_H-M   'P 1'
#
loop_
_entity.id
_entity.type
_entity.pdbx_description
1 polymer ?
#
loop_
_entity_poly.entity_id
_entity_poly.type
_entity_poly.pdbx_seq_one_letter_code
_entity_poly.pdbx_strand_id
1 'polypeptide(L)'
;MNHPASPRVMLAIVAVAFLLAAAPASACTRCLRVFGDGTVIVGRSMDWVEDPGSEIWTFPRGMKRNGNAGPGSLEWTSRFGSVAVSFYGVASVDGMNEKGLVANTLYLAESDYGKPVAGRPNLSIGGWAQYVLDSYATVAEAVSA
;
A
#
# COMPACT_ATOMS: atom_id res chain seq x y z
N MET A 1 48.66 30.78 0.15
CA MET A 1 47.88 31.22 1.33
C MET A 1 46.50 30.60 1.23
N ASN A 2 46.27 29.46 1.88
CA ASN A 2 44.95 28.84 1.95
C ASN A 2 44.32 29.29 3.27
N HIS A 3 43.46 30.32 3.23
CA HIS A 3 42.64 30.65 4.39
C HIS A 3 41.57 29.56 4.54
N PRO A 4 41.42 28.92 5.71
CA PRO A 4 40.35 27.96 5.93
C PRO A 4 39.01 28.67 5.75
N ALA A 5 38.08 28.02 5.03
CA ALA A 5 36.75 28.55 4.80
C ALA A 5 36.07 28.87 6.14
N SER A 6 35.41 30.03 6.23
CA SER A 6 34.72 30.42 7.47
C SER A 6 33.65 29.38 7.86
N PRO A 7 33.31 29.24 9.15
CA PRO A 7 32.34 28.24 9.62
C PRO A 7 30.98 28.33 8.90
N ARG A 8 30.58 29.53 8.47
CA ARG A 8 29.36 29.79 7.70
C ARG A 8 29.43 29.21 6.28
N VAL A 9 30.59 29.33 5.64
CA VAL A 9 30.85 28.75 4.31
C VAL A 9 30.90 27.23 4.42
N MET A 10 31.51 26.70 5.48
CA MET A 10 31.56 25.24 5.70
C MET A 10 30.16 24.65 5.97
N LEU A 11 29.32 25.35 6.75
CA LEU A 11 27.93 24.95 6.98
C LEU A 11 27.08 24.99 5.70
N ALA A 12 27.27 26.03 4.87
CA ALA A 12 26.59 26.13 3.59
C ALA A 12 27.00 25.01 2.62
N ILE A 13 28.29 24.66 2.58
CA ILE A 13 28.80 23.53 1.77
C ILE A 13 28.20 22.20 2.24
N VAL A 14 28.14 21.96 3.55
CA VAL A 14 27.53 20.74 4.10
C VAL A 14 26.02 20.67 3.78
N ALA A 15 25.29 21.78 3.91
CA ALA A 15 23.86 21.83 3.58
C ALA A 15 23.59 21.58 2.09
N VAL A 16 24.41 22.18 1.21
CA VAL A 16 24.33 21.96 -0.25
C VAL A 16 24.69 20.51 -0.61
N ALA A 17 25.73 19.94 0.01
CA ALA A 17 26.10 18.54 -0.17
C ALA A 17 24.99 17.59 0.31
N PHE A 18 24.29 17.91 1.39
CA PHE A 18 23.16 17.12 1.90
C PHE A 18 21.96 17.18 0.96
N LEU A 19 21.66 18.36 0.40
CA LEU A 19 20.61 18.55 -0.60
C LEU A 19 20.91 17.80 -1.91
N LEU A 20 22.19 17.77 -2.32
CA LEU A 20 22.65 17.03 -3.50
C LEU A 20 22.68 15.51 -3.29
N ALA A 21 22.81 15.05 -2.04
CA ALA A 21 22.79 13.64 -1.66
C ALA A 21 21.38 13.05 -1.49
N ALA A 22 20.33 13.88 -1.55
CA ALA A 22 18.95 13.42 -1.54
C ALA A 22 18.63 12.75 -2.89
N ALA A 23 18.92 11.45 -3.01
CA ALA A 23 18.48 10.65 -4.14
C ALA A 23 16.95 10.50 -4.07
N PRO A 24 16.23 10.53 -5.21
CA PRO A 24 14.83 10.16 -5.25
C PRO A 24 14.71 8.70 -4.81
N ALA A 25 14.09 8.46 -3.65
CA ALA A 25 13.66 7.14 -3.26
C ALA A 25 12.35 6.85 -4.00
N SER A 26 12.27 5.73 -4.73
CA SER A 26 10.99 5.21 -5.23
C SER A 26 10.24 4.64 -4.03
N ALA A 27 9.46 5.49 -3.37
CA ALA A 27 8.77 5.16 -2.14
C ALA A 27 7.31 5.58 -2.28
N CYS A 28 6.41 4.59 -2.25
CA CYS A 28 5.00 4.88 -2.14
C CYS A 28 4.76 5.70 -0.86
N THR A 29 4.03 6.81 -0.96
CA THR A 29 3.66 7.62 0.21
C THR A 29 2.18 7.48 0.48
N ARG A 30 1.78 7.36 1.75
CA ARG A 30 0.38 7.36 2.18
C ARG A 30 0.18 8.31 3.34
N CYS A 31 -0.83 9.16 3.25
CA CYS A 31 -1.21 10.11 4.29
C CYS A 31 -2.71 10.03 4.60
N LEU A 32 -3.07 10.35 5.84
CA LEU A 32 -4.46 10.47 6.28
C LEU A 32 -4.64 11.81 6.99
N ARG A 33 -5.75 12.48 6.69
CA ARG A 33 -6.15 13.72 7.35
C ARG A 33 -7.57 13.58 7.89
N VAL A 34 -7.74 13.94 9.15
CA VAL A 34 -9.04 14.13 9.79
C VAL A 34 -9.31 15.63 9.91
N PHE A 35 -10.46 16.06 9.44
CA PHE A 35 -10.91 17.45 9.52
C PHE A 35 -11.79 17.66 10.77
N GLY A 36 -11.98 18.91 11.18
CA GLY A 36 -12.72 19.24 12.41
C GLY A 36 -14.20 18.88 12.37
N ASP A 37 -14.77 18.66 11.19
CA ASP A 37 -16.14 18.21 10.95
C ASP A 37 -16.28 16.67 10.94
N GLY A 38 -15.18 15.94 11.18
CA GLY A 38 -15.14 14.48 11.13
C GLY A 38 -14.89 13.90 9.74
N THR A 39 -14.73 14.73 8.69
CA THR A 39 -14.33 14.24 7.36
C THR A 39 -12.95 13.59 7.44
N VAL A 40 -12.80 12.41 6.83
CA VAL A 40 -11.52 11.70 6.73
C VAL A 40 -11.13 11.58 5.26
N ILE A 41 -9.93 12.04 4.92
CA ILE A 41 -9.36 11.91 3.58
C ILE A 41 -8.07 11.09 3.67
N VAL A 42 -7.94 10.09 2.80
CA VAL A 42 -6.73 9.29 2.62
C VAL A 42 -6.15 9.59 1.25
N GLY A 43 -4.87 9.95 1.21
CA GLY A 43 -4.12 10.18 -0.02
C GLY A 43 -2.98 9.17 -0.15
N ARG A 44 -2.68 8.76 -1.39
CA ARG A 44 -1.55 7.90 -1.72
C ARG A 44 -0.85 8.40 -3.00
N SER A 45 0.48 8.29 -3.04
CA SER A 45 1.26 8.26 -4.28
C SER A 45 1.68 6.83 -4.64
N MET A 46 1.62 6.49 -5.93
CA MET A 46 2.16 5.25 -6.48
C MET A 46 3.45 5.58 -7.21
N ASP A 47 4.57 5.22 -6.58
CA ASP A 47 5.91 5.46 -7.12
C ASP A 47 6.44 4.10 -7.57
N TRP A 48 6.60 3.93 -8.88
CA TRP A 48 7.11 2.69 -9.49
C TRP A 48 8.08 3.01 -10.63
N VAL A 49 8.98 2.08 -10.91
CA VAL A 49 10.09 2.25 -11.88
C VAL A 49 9.62 2.28 -13.34
N GLU A 50 8.51 1.62 -13.65
CA GLU A 50 7.86 1.65 -14.95
C GLU A 50 6.33 1.85 -14.83
N ASP A 51 5.63 1.95 -15.96
CA ASP A 51 4.17 2.01 -15.98
C ASP A 51 3.58 0.65 -15.55
N PRO A 52 2.80 0.61 -14.45
CA PRO A 52 2.17 -0.63 -14.00
C PRO A 52 0.91 -1.01 -14.79
N GLY A 53 0.43 -0.18 -15.71
CA GLY A 53 -0.82 -0.41 -16.44
C GLY A 53 -2.04 -0.42 -15.52
N SER A 54 -2.08 0.52 -14.56
CA SER A 54 -3.12 0.57 -13.53
C SER A 54 -4.49 0.92 -14.10
N GLU A 55 -5.50 0.14 -13.71
CA GLU A 55 -6.89 0.33 -14.09
C GLU A 55 -7.79 0.39 -12.85
N ILE A 56 -8.94 1.06 -12.99
CA ILE A 56 -9.96 1.09 -11.94
C ILE A 56 -11.00 0.00 -12.20
N TRP A 57 -11.22 -0.83 -11.19
CA TRP A 57 -12.17 -1.93 -11.22
C TRP A 57 -13.27 -1.73 -10.18
N THR A 58 -14.48 -2.14 -10.53
CA THR A 58 -15.60 -2.22 -9.59
C THR A 58 -15.95 -3.68 -9.35
N PHE A 59 -15.99 -4.08 -8.09
CA PHE A 59 -16.29 -5.44 -7.67
C PHE A 59 -17.58 -5.44 -6.84
N PRO A 60 -18.66 -6.09 -7.30
CA PRO A 60 -19.86 -6.25 -6.49
C PRO A 60 -19.61 -7.19 -5.29
N ARG A 61 -20.44 -7.06 -4.26
CA ARG A 61 -20.49 -8.04 -3.16
C ARG A 61 -21.02 -9.40 -3.66
N GLY A 62 -20.72 -10.47 -2.94
CA GLY A 62 -21.16 -11.83 -3.25
C GLY A 62 -20.26 -12.57 -4.24
N MET A 63 -19.12 -12.00 -4.64
CA MET A 63 -18.16 -12.67 -5.51
C MET A 63 -17.43 -13.76 -4.75
N LYS A 64 -17.41 -14.98 -5.30
CA LYS A 64 -16.54 -16.07 -4.82
C LYS A 64 -15.11 -15.78 -5.27
N ARG A 65 -14.16 -15.89 -4.35
CA ARG A 65 -12.75 -15.56 -4.55
C ARG A 65 -11.87 -16.72 -4.10
N ASN A 66 -10.74 -16.87 -4.77
CA ASN A 66 -9.69 -17.82 -4.42
C ASN A 66 -8.38 -17.03 -4.23
N GLY A 67 -7.64 -17.35 -3.17
CA GLY A 67 -6.42 -16.66 -2.76
C GLY A 67 -5.22 -16.88 -3.67
N ASN A 68 -5.34 -17.76 -4.67
CA ASN A 68 -4.35 -18.00 -5.72
C ASN A 68 -2.92 -18.27 -5.20
N ALA A 69 -2.83 -19.09 -4.15
CA ALA A 69 -1.59 -19.49 -3.48
C ALA A 69 -1.34 -21.00 -3.58
N GLY A 70 -1.89 -21.66 -4.61
CA GLY A 70 -1.79 -23.11 -4.82
C GLY A 70 -2.75 -23.93 -3.96
N PRO A 71 -2.48 -25.23 -3.75
CA PRO A 71 -3.32 -26.09 -2.90
C PRO A 71 -3.46 -25.52 -1.48
N GLY A 72 -4.70 -25.49 -0.96
CA GLY A 72 -5.00 -24.88 0.34
C GLY A 72 -5.04 -23.35 0.34
N SER A 73 -5.27 -22.74 -0.83
CA SER A 73 -5.55 -21.31 -0.92
C SER A 73 -6.76 -20.91 -0.08
N LEU A 74 -6.70 -19.73 0.52
CA LEU A 74 -7.84 -19.11 1.18
C LEU A 74 -8.97 -18.90 0.16
N GLU A 75 -10.19 -19.30 0.50
CA GLU A 75 -11.38 -19.00 -0.29
C GLU A 75 -12.34 -18.16 0.54
N TRP A 76 -12.95 -17.16 -0.10
CA TRP A 76 -13.94 -16.31 0.55
C TRP A 76 -15.03 -15.88 -0.42
N THR A 77 -16.11 -15.34 0.12
CA THR A 77 -17.14 -14.65 -0.66
C THR A 77 -17.16 -13.18 -0.21
N SER A 78 -17.08 -12.25 -1.15
CA SER A 78 -17.02 -10.83 -0.81
C SER A 78 -18.28 -10.39 -0.05
N ARG A 79 -18.09 -9.82 1.15
CA ARG A 79 -19.19 -9.29 1.97
C ARG A 79 -19.58 -7.90 1.53
N PHE A 80 -18.59 -7.13 1.06
CA PHE A 80 -18.74 -5.75 0.64
C PHE A 80 -18.36 -5.58 -0.82
N GLY A 81 -19.05 -4.64 -1.50
CA GLY A 81 -18.61 -4.15 -2.81
C GLY A 81 -17.46 -3.16 -2.65
N SER A 82 -16.59 -3.07 -3.67
CA SER A 82 -15.41 -2.18 -3.64
C SER A 82 -15.06 -1.60 -4.99
N VAL A 83 -14.42 -0.43 -4.98
CA VAL A 83 -13.63 0.09 -6.09
C VAL A 83 -12.16 -0.14 -5.77
N ALA A 84 -11.40 -0.69 -6.72
CA ALA A 84 -9.97 -0.99 -6.54
C ALA A 84 -9.15 -0.54 -7.75
N VAL A 85 -7.86 -0.29 -7.52
CA VAL A 85 -6.87 -0.01 -8.57
C VAL A 85 -5.99 -1.25 -8.75
N SER A 86 -5.85 -1.69 -10.00
CA SER A 86 -5.01 -2.83 -10.36
C SER A 86 -3.53 -2.46 -10.50
N PHE A 87 -2.67 -3.46 -10.35
CA PHE A 87 -1.24 -3.40 -10.65
C PHE A 87 -0.90 -4.58 -11.56
N TYR A 88 -0.39 -4.28 -12.77
CA TYR A 88 -0.17 -5.22 -13.87
C TYR A 88 -1.38 -6.10 -14.23
N GLY A 89 -2.59 -5.66 -13.91
CA GLY A 89 -3.81 -6.47 -14.09
C GLY A 89 -3.88 -7.75 -13.24
N VAL A 90 -2.97 -7.94 -12.27
CA VAL A 90 -2.86 -9.19 -11.48
C VAL A 90 -3.02 -9.00 -9.98
N ALA A 91 -2.89 -7.77 -9.48
CA ALA A 91 -3.01 -7.46 -8.06
C ALA A 91 -3.92 -6.26 -7.83
N SER A 92 -4.64 -6.25 -6.72
CA SER A 92 -5.32 -5.05 -6.22
C SER A 92 -4.39 -4.36 -5.24
N VAL A 93 -3.95 -3.14 -5.57
CA VAL A 93 -2.97 -2.41 -4.75
C VAL A 93 -3.54 -1.22 -4.00
N ASP A 94 -4.70 -0.74 -4.43
CA ASP A 94 -5.46 0.31 -3.76
C ASP A 94 -6.95 0.04 -3.85
N GLY A 95 -7.73 0.61 -2.94
CA GLY A 95 -9.17 0.64 -3.09
C GLY A 95 -9.91 1.13 -1.86
N MET A 96 -11.23 1.21 -2.02
CA MET A 96 -12.17 1.53 -0.97
C MET A 96 -13.42 0.67 -1.13
N ASN A 97 -13.92 0.12 -0.02
CA ASN A 97 -15.19 -0.60 -0.03
C ASN A 97 -16.38 0.31 0.30
N GLU A 98 -17.59 -0.20 0.11
CA GLU A 98 -18.83 0.52 0.35
C GLU A 98 -19.10 0.90 1.82
N LYS A 99 -18.23 0.48 2.76
CA LYS A 99 -18.24 0.89 4.16
C LYS A 99 -17.25 2.01 4.46
N GLY A 100 -16.50 2.47 3.47
CA GLY A 100 -15.49 3.52 3.61
C GLY A 100 -14.14 3.01 4.12
N LEU A 101 -13.93 1.69 4.21
CA LEU A 101 -12.61 1.13 4.50
C LEU A 101 -11.71 1.30 3.28
N VAL A 102 -10.57 1.95 3.46
CA VAL A 102 -9.54 2.16 2.44
C VAL A 102 -8.34 1.24 2.72
N ALA A 103 -7.86 0.55 1.69
CA ALA A 103 -6.65 -0.28 1.75
C ALA A 103 -5.64 0.18 0.69
N ASN A 104 -4.37 0.26 1.09
CA ASN A 104 -3.25 0.68 0.23
C ASN A 104 -2.05 -0.27 0.48
N THR A 105 -1.58 -1.00 -0.54
CA THR A 105 -0.35 -1.81 -0.44
C THR A 105 0.85 -1.03 -0.95
N LEU A 106 1.66 -0.54 -0.01
CA LEU A 106 2.90 0.19 -0.28
C LEU A 106 4.05 -0.80 -0.42
N TYR A 107 4.93 -0.56 -1.40
CA TYR A 107 6.08 -1.42 -1.61
C TYR A 107 7.11 -1.28 -0.48
N LEU A 108 7.66 -2.41 -0.04
CA LEU A 108 8.73 -2.47 0.97
C LEU A 108 9.61 -3.69 0.68
N ALA A 109 10.78 -3.45 0.09
CA ALA A 109 11.69 -4.47 -0.40
C ALA A 109 12.23 -5.39 0.71
N GLU A 110 12.28 -4.88 1.93
CA GLU A 110 12.81 -5.54 3.11
C GLU A 110 11.81 -6.51 3.77
N SER A 111 10.60 -6.65 3.22
CA SER A 111 9.55 -7.51 3.78
C SER A 111 9.91 -9.00 3.69
N ASP A 112 9.79 -9.72 4.82
CA ASP A 112 9.83 -11.18 4.89
C ASP A 112 8.46 -11.70 5.33
N TYR A 113 7.77 -12.43 4.45
CA TYR A 113 6.45 -13.03 4.72
C TYR A 113 6.54 -14.39 5.44
N GLY A 114 7.75 -14.89 5.66
CA GLY A 114 8.01 -16.17 6.28
C GLY A 114 7.63 -17.35 5.39
N LYS A 115 7.51 -18.53 6.02
CA LYS A 115 7.09 -19.78 5.37
C LYS A 115 5.61 -20.04 5.66
N PRO A 116 4.91 -20.75 4.75
CA PRO A 116 3.56 -21.24 5.03
C PRO A 116 3.47 -21.97 6.38
N VAL A 117 2.42 -21.66 7.14
CA VAL A 117 2.16 -22.29 8.44
C VAL A 117 1.24 -23.47 8.22
N ALA A 118 1.63 -24.65 8.72
CA ALA A 118 0.82 -25.86 8.61
C ALA A 118 -0.59 -25.64 9.20
N GLY A 119 -1.61 -26.07 8.47
CA GLY A 119 -3.01 -25.95 8.87
C GLY A 119 -3.63 -24.56 8.69
N ARG A 120 -2.89 -23.59 8.14
CA ARG A 120 -3.44 -22.26 7.77
C ARG A 120 -3.53 -22.12 6.25
N PRO A 121 -4.63 -21.57 5.71
CA PRO A 121 -4.71 -21.28 4.28
C PRO A 121 -3.73 -20.18 3.89
N ASN A 122 -3.20 -20.26 2.66
CA ASN A 122 -2.31 -19.24 2.10
C ASN A 122 -3.08 -18.23 1.24
N LEU A 123 -2.55 -17.01 1.14
CA LEU A 123 -3.09 -15.94 0.30
C LEU A 123 -1.96 -15.32 -0.50
N SER A 124 -2.16 -15.19 -1.82
CA SER A 124 -1.28 -14.41 -2.67
C SER A 124 -1.27 -12.96 -2.21
N ILE A 125 -0.07 -12.37 -2.13
CA ILE A 125 0.09 -10.97 -1.76
C ILE A 125 -0.70 -10.03 -2.68
N GLY A 126 -0.84 -10.38 -3.96
CA GLY A 126 -1.63 -9.60 -4.92
C GLY A 126 -3.13 -9.57 -4.63
N GLY A 127 -3.63 -10.56 -3.88
CA GLY A 127 -5.03 -10.62 -3.43
C GLY A 127 -5.25 -10.07 -2.02
N TRP A 128 -4.20 -9.68 -1.30
CA TRP A 128 -4.30 -9.33 0.12
C TRP A 128 -5.17 -8.11 0.39
N ALA A 129 -4.96 -7.01 -0.34
CA ALA A 129 -5.78 -5.81 -0.20
C ALA A 129 -7.25 -6.10 -0.55
N GLN A 130 -7.49 -6.87 -1.62
CA GLN A 130 -8.84 -7.22 -2.03
C GLN A 130 -9.54 -8.09 -0.99
N TYR A 131 -8.83 -9.04 -0.35
CA TYR A 131 -9.38 -9.81 0.76
C TYR A 131 -9.83 -8.90 1.91
N VAL A 132 -9.03 -7.89 2.27
CA VAL A 132 -9.37 -6.92 3.33
C VAL A 132 -10.61 -6.11 2.95
N LEU A 133 -10.63 -5.55 1.73
CA LEU A 133 -11.76 -4.75 1.23
C LEU A 133 -13.05 -5.56 1.11
N ASP A 134 -12.95 -6.81 0.69
CA ASP A 134 -14.08 -7.73 0.54
C ASP A 134 -14.63 -8.17 1.90
N SER A 135 -13.78 -8.29 2.92
CA SER A 135 -14.11 -9.01 4.16
C SER A 135 -14.48 -8.12 5.34
N TYR A 136 -14.02 -6.88 5.43
CA TYR A 136 -14.15 -6.07 6.66
C TYR A 136 -14.77 -4.69 6.43
N ALA A 137 -15.58 -4.22 7.37
CA ALA A 137 -16.17 -2.89 7.32
C ALA A 137 -15.30 -1.82 7.98
N THR A 138 -14.49 -2.22 8.97
CA THR A 138 -13.68 -1.29 9.77
C THR A 138 -12.26 -1.80 9.97
N VAL A 139 -11.35 -0.88 10.33
CA VAL A 139 -9.98 -1.24 10.71
C VAL A 139 -9.96 -2.16 11.93
N ALA A 140 -10.84 -1.93 12.90
CA ALA A 140 -10.93 -2.76 14.11
C ALA A 140 -11.32 -4.21 13.79
N GLU A 141 -12.28 -4.41 12.88
CA GLU A 141 -12.63 -5.75 12.40
C GLU A 141 -11.45 -6.43 11.70
N ALA A 142 -10.77 -5.71 10.80
CA ALA A 142 -9.65 -6.25 10.04
C ALA A 142 -8.45 -6.65 10.92
N VAL A 143 -8.18 -5.89 12.00
CA VAL A 143 -7.08 -6.17 12.94
C VAL A 143 -7.40 -7.33 13.89
N SER A 144 -8.67 -7.55 14.22
CA SER A 144 -9.07 -8.57 15.20
C SER A 144 -9.26 -9.97 14.59
N ALA A 145 -9.18 -10.09 13.27
CA ALA A 145 -9.49 -11.30 12.50
C ALA A 145 -8.33 -12.29 12.39
#